data_AF-A0A4Q7FFP1-F1
#
_entry.id   AF-A0A4Q7FFP1-F1
#
_cell.length_a   1.000
_cell.length_b   1.000
_cell.length_c   1.000
_cell.angle_alpha   90.00
_cell.angle_beta   90.00
_cell.angle_gamma   90.00
#
_symmetry.space_group_name_H-M   'P 1'
#
loop_
_entity.id
_entity.type
_entity.pdbx_description
1 polymer ?
#
loop_
_entity_poly.entity_id
_entity_poly.type
_entity_poly.pdbx_seq_one_letter_code
_entity_poly.pdbx_strand_id
1 'polypeptide(L)' 'MIAAISRKMRCLVLTDGRIAEFTEYYDAEGNEIEDIERAVSAVAEHPDGTGWLAINLEDWDEQTIH' A
#
# COMPACT_ATOMS: atom_id res chain seq x y z
N MET A 1 -0.23 9.75 -8.07
CA MET A 1 0.86 9.92 -7.07
C MET A 1 0.26 9.65 -5.70
N ILE A 2 0.99 8.98 -4.81
CA ILE A 2 0.50 8.60 -3.47
C ILE A 2 0.78 9.77 -2.52
N ALA A 3 -0.22 10.14 -1.72
CA ALA A 3 -0.14 11.21 -0.73
C ALA A 3 0.07 10.68 0.70
N ALA A 4 -0.54 9.54 1.03
CA ALA A 4 -0.39 8.90 2.33
C ALA A 4 -0.69 7.40 2.24
N ILE A 5 -0.21 6.63 3.21
CA ILE A 5 -0.57 5.23 3.40
C ILE A 5 -1.02 4.98 4.83
N SER A 6 -1.86 3.96 5.04
CA SER A 6 -2.23 3.47 6.38
C SER A 6 -2.17 1.95 6.40
N ARG A 7 -1.20 1.40 7.14
CA ARG A 7 -1.10 -0.06 7.37
C ARG A 7 -2.29 -0.58 8.18
N LYS A 8 -2.70 0.18 9.19
CA LYS A 8 -3.87 -0.16 10.02
C LYS A 8 -5.17 -0.25 9.22
N MET A 9 -5.42 0.70 8.33
CA MET A 9 -6.62 0.69 7.47
C MET A 9 -6.40 -0.06 6.15
N ARG A 10 -5.20 -0.57 5.91
CA ARG A 10 -4.83 -1.34 4.72
C ARG A 10 -5.14 -0.60 3.41
N CYS A 11 -4.82 0.69 3.36
CA CYS A 11 -5.13 1.53 2.21
C CYS A 11 -4.08 2.62 1.96
N LEU A 12 -4.17 3.21 0.78
CA LEU A 12 -3.44 4.41 0.40
C LEU A 12 -4.39 5.52 -0.02
N VAL A 13 -3.95 6.76 0.13
CA VAL A 13 -4.63 7.96 -0.36
C VAL A 13 -3.80 8.54 -1.50
N LEU A 14 -4.43 8.76 -2.65
CA LEU A 14 -3.83 9.41 -3.80
C LEU A 14 -3.85 10.93 -3.63
N THR A 15 -2.96 11.63 -4.35
CA THR A 15 -2.88 13.11 -4.31
C THR A 15 -4.15 13.82 -4.78
N ASP A 16 -5.04 13.12 -5.47
CA ASP A 16 -6.37 13.62 -5.87
C ASP A 16 -7.48 13.32 -4.84
N GLY A 17 -7.12 12.74 -3.69
CA GLY A 17 -8.01 12.41 -2.59
C GLY A 17 -8.71 11.06 -2.70
N ARG A 18 -8.55 10.32 -3.80
CA ARG A 18 -9.12 8.97 -3.92
C ARG A 18 -8.36 7.97 -3.04
N ILE A 19 -9.07 6.94 -2.60
CA ILE A 19 -8.53 5.88 -1.73
C ILE A 19 -8.46 4.59 -2.55
N ALA A 20 -7.35 3.87 -2.41
CA ALA A 20 -7.20 2.52 -2.93
C ALA A 20 -6.87 1.57 -1.78
N GLU A 21 -7.57 0.43 -1.72
CA GLU A 21 -7.33 -0.60 -0.71
C GLU A 21 -6.25 -1.56 -1.19
N PHE A 22 -5.39 -1.99 -0.26
CA PHE A 22 -4.40 -3.01 -0.56
C PHE A 22 -5.09 -4.37 -0.75
N THR A 23 -4.82 -5.01 -1.88
CA THR A 23 -5.36 -6.31 -2.25
C THR A 23 -4.39 -7.44 -1.91
N GLU A 24 -3.09 -7.19 -2.02
CA GLU A 24 -2.03 -8.19 -1.84
C GLU A 24 -0.84 -7.60 -1.09
N TYR A 25 -0.11 -8.44 -0.36
CA TYR A 25 1.06 -8.09 0.43
C TYR A 25 2.19 -9.05 0.17
N TYR A 26 3.42 -8.56 0.17
CA TYR A 26 4.60 -9.38 -0.08
C TYR A 26 5.69 -9.11 0.94
N ASP A 27 6.39 -10.18 1.34
CA ASP A 27 7.58 -10.11 2.19
C ASP A 27 8.85 -9.72 1.41
N ALA A 28 9.97 -9.59 2.12
CA ALA A 28 11.27 -9.23 1.54
C ALA A 28 11.81 -10.23 0.50
N GLU A 29 11.31 -11.46 0.51
CA GLU A 29 11.67 -12.51 -0.43
C GLU A 29 10.73 -12.54 -1.66
N GLY A 30 9.69 -11.70 -1.65
CA GLY A 30 8.68 -11.62 -2.71
C GLY A 30 7.58 -12.67 -2.60
N ASN A 31 7.43 -13.33 -1.45
CA ASN A 31 6.32 -14.25 -1.22
C ASN A 31 5.08 -13.47 -0.77
N GLU A 32 3.92 -13.87 -1.31
CA GLU A 32 2.64 -13.33 -0.86
C GLU A 32 2.38 -13.76 0.60
N ILE A 33 1.96 -12.81 1.43
CA ILE A 33 1.66 -13.02 2.84
C ILE A 33 0.34 -12.34 3.22
N GLU A 34 -0.26 -12.76 4.34
CA GLU A 34 -1.50 -12.16 4.85
C GLU A 34 -1.26 -11.09 5.93
N ASP A 35 -0.05 -11.05 6.49
CA ASP A 35 0.32 -10.18 7.61
C ASP A 35 1.00 -8.90 7.13
N ILE A 36 0.24 -7.80 7.09
CA ILE A 36 0.73 -6.50 6.66
C ILE A 36 1.86 -5.94 7.53
N GLU A 37 1.94 -6.32 8.81
CA GLU A 37 2.99 -5.85 9.71
C GLU A 37 4.36 -6.43 9.33
N ARG A 38 4.36 -7.53 8.57
CA ARG A 38 5.55 -8.19 8.03
C ARG A 38 5.77 -7.90 6.55
N ALA A 39 4.86 -7.16 5.92
CA ALA A 39 4.92 -6.86 4.50
C ALA A 39 5.91 -5.73 4.23
N VAL A 40 6.78 -5.93 3.25
CA VAL A 40 7.66 -4.87 2.74
C VAL A 40 7.01 -4.15 1.57
N SER A 41 6.06 -4.79 0.88
CA SER A 41 5.34 -4.17 -0.23
C SER A 41 3.88 -4.59 -0.26
N ALA A 42 3.06 -3.74 -0.87
CA ALA A 42 1.64 -3.98 -1.07
C ALA A 42 1.25 -3.61 -2.50
N VAL A 43 0.20 -4.27 -2.99
CA VAL A 43 -0.45 -3.94 -4.26
C VAL A 43 -1.86 -3.45 -3.99
N ALA A 44 -2.30 -2.46 -4.76
CA ALA A 44 -3.68 -1.96 -4.76
C ALA A 44 -4.16 -1.74 -6.20
N GLU A 45 -5.45 -1.88 -6.46
CA GLU A 45 -6.02 -1.47 -7.75
C GLU A 45 -6.22 0.05 -7.77
N HIS A 46 -5.86 0.72 -8.87
CA HIS A 46 -6.09 2.14 -8.99
C HIS A 46 -7.61 2.42 -9.11
N PRO A 47 -8.19 3.40 -8.38
CA PRO A 47 -9.66 3.56 -8.31
C PRO A 47 -10.36 3.96 -9.61
N ASP A 48 -9.64 4.22 -10.71
CA ASP A 48 -10.20 4.41 -12.05
C ASP A 48 -10.10 3.16 -12.94
N GLY A 49 -9.64 2.03 -12.40
CA GLY A 49 -9.48 0.78 -13.14
C GLY A 49 -8.39 0.82 -14.20
N THR A 50 -7.48 1.79 -14.15
CA THR A 50 -6.39 1.92 -15.14
C THR A 50 -5.25 0.93 -14.92
N GLY A 51 -5.22 0.24 -13.78
CA GLY A 51 -4.24 -0.79 -13.48
C GLY A 51 -3.91 -0.90 -12.00
N TRP A 52 -2.71 -1.39 -11.71
CA TRP A 52 -2.25 -1.71 -10.37
C TRP A 52 -1.23 -0.69 -9.88
N LEU A 53 -1.28 -0.43 -8.58
CA LEU A 53 -0.33 0.35 -7.82
C LEU A 53 0.52 -0.63 -7.01
N ALA A 54 1.83 -0.65 -7.24
CA ALA A 54 2.77 -1.36 -6.38
C ALA A 54 3.47 -0.34 -5.47
N ILE A 55 3.45 -0.60 -4.16
CA ILE A 55 3.94 0.30 -3.12
C ILE A 55 5.00 -0.44 -2.31
N ASN A 56 6.19 0.13 -2.20
CA ASN A 56 7.15 -0.26 -1.18
C ASN A 56 6.73 0.39 0.15
N LEU A 57 6.35 -0.43 1.13
CA LEU A 57 5.88 0.04 2.43
C LEU A 57 7.03 0.54 3.31
N GLU A 58 8.27 0.09 3.08
CA GLU A 58 9.44 0.52 3.86
C GLU A 58 9.77 1.99 3.60
N ASP A 59 9.55 2.48 2.38
CA ASP A 59 9.75 3.90 2.00
C ASP A 59 8.84 4.86 2.78
N TRP A 60 7.81 4.34 3.45
CA TRP A 60 6.78 5.11 4.15
C TRP A 60 6.74 4.85 5.65
N ASP A 61 7.59 3.97 6.19
CA ASP A 61 7.63 3.71 7.64
C ASP A 61 7.93 4.99 8.44
N GLU A 62 8.74 5.89 7.88
CA GLU A 62 9.08 7.19 8.49
C GLU A 62 7.98 8.27 8.36
N GLN A 63 6.95 8.03 7.54
CA GLN A 63 5.88 9.00 7.24
C GLN A 63 4.51 8.61 7.79
N THR A 64 4.46 7.55 8.61
CA THR A 64 3.20 7.07 9.21
C THR A 64 2.70 8.08 10.25
N ILE A 65 1.63 8.78 9.91
CA ILE A 65 0.91 9.64 10.88
C ILE A 65 0.15 8.70 11.84
N HIS A 66 0.52 8.71 13.12
CA HIS A 66 -0.15 7.97 14.21
C HIS A 66 -1.53 8.54 14.55
#